data_AF-A0A0F9CE08-F1
#
_entry.id   AF-A0A0F9CE08-F1
#
_cell.length_a   1.000
_cell.length_b   1.000
_cell.length_c   1.000
_cell.angle_alpha   90.00
_cell.angle_beta   90.00
_cell.angle_gamma   90.00
#
_symmetry.space_group_name_H-M   'P 1'
#
loop_
_entity.id
_entity.type
_entity.pdbx_description
1 polymer ?
#
loop_
_entity_poly.entity_id
_entity_poly.type
_entity_poly.pdbx_seq_one_letter_code
_entity_poly.pdbx_strand_id
1 'polypeptide(L)'
;MSKCPVKVPDPYNKGLSLTKCIRIPFPQAVPALPIMDKATCRYHLTGKCRVCEKFCQVKAIDFEQKERLLDYEVGAIILAAGAQEFDARLKGEYGYKLFPNVVSSMEYERMLSASGPSGGHVTRPSDGKEPEKIAIIQCVGSRDVGSGNEHCSAVCCMKSAKAAIITREHLPNA
;
A
#
# COMPACT_ATOMS: atom_id res chain seq x y z
N MET A 1 0.99 14.95 -13.79
CA MET A 1 0.46 14.13 -12.66
C MET A 1 -0.70 14.80 -11.93
N SER A 2 -0.52 15.99 -11.37
CA SER A 2 -1.53 16.69 -10.54
C SER A 2 -2.88 16.92 -11.23
N LYS A 3 -2.94 16.97 -12.56
CA LYS A 3 -4.16 17.23 -13.34
C LYS A 3 -4.92 15.97 -13.78
N CYS A 4 -4.46 14.76 -13.45
CA CYS A 4 -5.18 13.53 -13.81
C CYS A 4 -6.55 13.47 -13.09
N PRO A 5 -7.67 13.26 -13.81
CA PRO A 5 -9.00 13.19 -13.22
C PRO A 5 -9.33 11.81 -12.63
N VAL A 6 -8.57 10.76 -12.99
CA VAL A 6 -8.81 9.40 -12.51
C VAL A 6 -8.17 9.21 -11.15
N LYS A 7 -9.00 8.91 -10.15
CA LYS A 7 -8.59 8.49 -8.80
C LYS A 7 -8.69 6.98 -8.70
N VAL A 8 -7.69 6.36 -8.07
CA VAL A 8 -7.61 4.91 -7.83
C VAL A 8 -7.19 4.66 -6.38
N PRO A 9 -7.55 3.54 -5.75
CA PRO A 9 -7.00 3.15 -4.46
C PRO A 9 -5.47 3.12 -4.52
N ASP A 10 -4.80 3.72 -3.54
CA ASP A 10 -3.35 3.80 -3.50
C ASP A 10 -2.73 2.48 -3.05
N PRO A 11 -2.02 1.73 -3.93
CA PRO A 11 -1.44 0.45 -3.56
C PRO A 11 -0.36 0.58 -2.49
N TYR A 12 0.41 1.68 -2.49
CA TYR A 12 1.46 1.92 -1.51
C TYR A 12 0.87 2.15 -0.11
N ASN A 13 -0.26 2.84 -0.05
CA ASN A 13 -1.02 3.08 1.18
C ASN A 13 -2.10 2.00 1.45
N LYS A 14 -1.97 0.80 0.88
CA LYS A 14 -2.88 -0.33 1.11
C LYS A 14 -4.37 -0.02 0.84
N GLY A 15 -4.64 0.93 -0.04
CA GLY A 15 -6.00 1.37 -0.38
C GLY A 15 -6.68 2.24 0.68
N LEU A 16 -5.97 2.67 1.73
CA LEU A 16 -6.49 3.58 2.77
C LEU A 16 -6.70 5.01 2.25
N SER A 17 -6.10 5.35 1.11
CA SER A 17 -6.29 6.63 0.43
C SER A 17 -6.44 6.44 -1.07
N LEU A 18 -6.84 7.51 -1.74
CA LEU A 18 -6.89 7.59 -3.19
C LEU A 18 -5.65 8.29 -3.73
N THR A 19 -5.09 7.72 -4.79
CA THR A 19 -4.03 8.32 -5.60
C THR A 19 -4.52 8.52 -7.03
N LYS A 20 -3.67 9.07 -7.91
CA LYS A 20 -4.00 9.29 -9.31
C LYS A 20 -3.47 8.16 -10.18
N CYS A 21 -4.14 7.89 -11.30
CA CYS A 21 -3.69 6.88 -12.27
C CYS A 21 -2.24 7.10 -12.73
N ILE A 22 -1.82 8.35 -12.99
CA ILE A 22 -0.42 8.74 -13.21
C ILE A 22 0.17 9.38 -11.95
N ARG A 23 1.20 8.77 -11.37
CA ARG A 23 1.74 9.12 -10.03
C ARG A 23 3.20 8.72 -9.89
N ILE A 24 3.92 9.35 -8.96
CA ILE A 24 5.13 8.76 -8.38
C ILE A 24 4.65 7.77 -7.29
N PRO A 25 5.20 6.54 -7.20
CA PRO A 25 4.70 5.51 -6.28
C PRO A 25 4.64 5.95 -4.81
N PHE A 26 5.68 6.65 -4.33
CA PHE A 26 5.75 7.25 -2.99
C PHE A 26 6.73 8.44 -3.03
N PRO A 27 6.70 9.36 -2.04
CA PRO A 27 7.44 10.62 -2.15
C PRO A 27 8.97 10.49 -2.31
N GLN A 28 9.57 9.42 -1.75
CA GLN A 28 11.00 9.14 -1.80
C GLN A 28 11.39 8.07 -2.85
N ALA A 29 10.55 7.82 -3.86
CA ALA A 29 10.80 6.77 -4.84
C ALA A 29 12.10 7.01 -5.64
N VAL A 30 12.84 5.91 -5.87
CA VAL A 30 14.07 5.92 -6.68
C VAL A 30 13.95 4.85 -7.78
N PRO A 31 14.05 5.23 -9.07
CA PRO A 31 14.15 6.62 -9.57
C PRO A 31 12.85 7.41 -9.31
N ALA A 32 12.96 8.73 -9.15
CA ALA A 32 11.83 9.63 -8.90
C ALA A 32 10.99 9.91 -10.17
N LEU A 33 10.55 8.83 -10.83
CA LEU A 33 9.83 8.88 -12.10
C LEU A 33 8.35 8.52 -11.92
N PRO A 34 7.45 9.18 -12.68
CA PRO A 34 6.05 8.84 -12.67
C PRO A 34 5.79 7.52 -13.40
N ILE A 35 4.87 6.73 -12.86
CA ILE A 35 4.28 5.56 -13.52
C ILE A 35 2.84 5.87 -13.92
N MET A 36 2.35 5.20 -14.95
CA MET A 36 0.95 5.25 -15.38
C MET A 36 0.37 3.84 -15.37
N ASP A 37 -0.74 3.67 -14.66
CA ASP A 37 -1.48 2.42 -14.66
C ASP A 37 -2.41 2.35 -15.88
N LYS A 38 -2.06 1.51 -16.87
CA LYS A 38 -2.82 1.35 -18.11
C LYS A 38 -4.24 0.84 -17.85
N ALA A 39 -4.45 -0.02 -16.86
CA ALA A 39 -5.75 -0.64 -16.57
C ALA A 39 -6.80 0.37 -16.10
N THR A 40 -6.37 1.48 -15.50
CA THR A 40 -7.27 2.52 -14.99
C THR A 40 -7.20 3.82 -15.80
N CYS A 41 -6.26 3.94 -16.72
CA CYS A 41 -6.06 5.15 -17.50
C CYS A 41 -7.20 5.38 -18.50
N ARG A 42 -7.90 6.52 -18.38
CA ARG A 42 -9.00 6.87 -19.30
C ARG A 42 -8.54 7.00 -20.76
N TYR A 43 -7.28 7.34 -21.02
CA TYR A 43 -6.73 7.30 -22.39
C TYR A 43 -6.72 5.88 -22.94
N HIS A 44 -6.14 4.93 -22.20
CA HIS A 44 -6.05 3.54 -22.65
C HIS A 44 -7.41 2.85 -22.71
N LEU A 45 -8.37 3.27 -21.90
CA LEU A 45 -9.73 2.72 -21.90
C LEU A 45 -10.63 3.31 -23.00
N THR A 46 -10.52 4.60 -23.32
CA THR A 46 -11.49 5.29 -24.20
C THR A 46 -10.87 6.09 -25.36
N GLY A 47 -9.55 6.25 -25.38
CA GLY A 47 -8.80 7.03 -26.38
C GLY A 47 -8.86 8.55 -26.23
N LYS A 48 -9.68 9.10 -25.31
CA LYS A 48 -10.02 10.54 -25.32
C LYS A 48 -9.21 11.42 -24.35
N CYS A 49 -8.75 10.88 -23.22
CA CYS A 49 -8.15 11.71 -22.17
C CYS A 49 -6.67 12.01 -22.42
N ARG A 50 -6.31 13.26 -22.71
CA ARG A 50 -4.89 13.68 -22.90
C ARG A 50 -4.43 14.78 -21.93
N VAL A 51 -5.08 14.87 -20.76
CA VAL A 51 -4.82 15.97 -19.81
C VAL A 51 -3.38 15.92 -19.29
N CYS A 52 -2.87 14.73 -18.94
CA CYS A 52 -1.50 14.62 -18.43
C CYS A 52 -0.45 15.04 -19.47
N GLU A 53 -0.64 14.71 -20.75
CA GLU A 53 0.22 15.07 -21.88
C GLU A 53 0.26 16.59 -22.05
N LYS A 54 -0.90 17.26 -22.07
CA LYS A 54 -1.01 18.72 -22.23
C LYS A 54 -0.25 19.52 -21.15
N PHE A 55 -0.20 19.02 -19.92
CA PHE A 55 0.47 19.70 -18.79
C PHE A 55 1.93 19.23 -18.59
N CYS A 56 2.44 18.30 -19.40
CA CYS A 56 3.81 17.82 -19.30
C CYS A 56 4.74 18.73 -20.12
N GLN A 57 5.45 19.64 -19.44
CA GLN A 57 6.37 20.59 -20.09
C GLN A 57 7.48 19.90 -20.88
N VAL A 58 8.03 18.80 -20.34
CA VAL A 58 9.11 18.02 -20.94
C VAL A 58 8.62 17.00 -21.97
N LYS A 59 7.31 16.95 -22.25
CA LYS A 59 6.69 16.05 -23.25
C LYS A 59 7.10 14.58 -23.10
N ALA A 60 7.27 14.11 -21.86
CA ALA A 60 7.76 12.76 -21.56
C ALA A 60 6.67 11.66 -21.61
N ILE A 61 5.41 12.01 -21.85
CA ILE A 61 4.32 11.04 -21.83
C ILE A 61 4.19 10.39 -23.20
N ASP A 62 4.47 9.09 -23.25
CA ASP A 62 4.28 8.25 -24.42
C ASP A 62 3.21 7.19 -24.13
N PHE A 63 2.05 7.30 -24.79
CA PHE A 63 0.98 6.31 -24.65
C PHE A 63 1.19 5.06 -25.51
N GLU A 64 2.12 5.09 -26.46
CA GLU A 64 2.43 3.96 -27.33
C GLU A 64 3.58 3.11 -26.79
N GLN A 65 4.20 3.50 -25.67
CA GLN A 65 5.27 2.77 -25.02
C GLN A 65 4.90 1.28 -24.81
N LYS A 66 5.72 0.41 -25.40
CA LYS A 66 5.60 -1.05 -25.32
C LYS A 66 6.65 -1.65 -24.39
N GLU A 67 6.32 -2.83 -23.88
CA GLU A 67 7.28 -3.68 -23.18
C GLU A 67 8.46 -4.01 -24.10
N ARG A 68 9.65 -4.12 -23.52
CA ARG A 68 10.87 -4.50 -24.21
C ARG A 68 11.47 -5.70 -23.50
N LEU A 69 11.73 -6.76 -24.26
CA LEU A 69 12.56 -7.86 -23.80
C LEU A 69 14.02 -7.46 -23.97
N LEU A 70 14.82 -7.71 -22.94
CA LEU A 70 16.23 -7.37 -22.88
C LEU A 70 17.01 -8.63 -22.52
N ASP A 71 18.00 -8.96 -23.33
CA ASP A 71 18.87 -10.10 -23.11
C ASP A 71 20.14 -9.64 -22.39
N TYR A 72 20.51 -10.37 -21.33
CA TYR A 72 21.70 -10.10 -20.54
C TYR A 72 22.47 -11.40 -20.31
N GLU A 73 23.77 -11.38 -20.61
CA GLU A 73 24.68 -12.44 -20.18
C GLU A 73 25.16 -12.13 -18.77
N VAL A 74 24.88 -13.02 -17.82
CA VAL A 74 25.24 -12.86 -16.41
C VAL A 74 25.92 -14.10 -15.86
N GLY A 75 26.88 -13.92 -14.96
CA GLY A 75 27.58 -15.04 -14.32
C GLY A 75 26.83 -15.66 -13.14
N ALA A 76 25.92 -14.92 -12.51
CA ALA A 76 25.14 -15.38 -11.37
C ALA A 76 23.82 -14.61 -11.24
N ILE A 77 22.84 -15.20 -10.55
CA ILE A 77 21.52 -14.61 -10.25
C ILE A 77 21.28 -14.67 -8.74
N ILE A 78 20.85 -13.56 -8.14
CA ILE A 78 20.43 -13.47 -6.74
C ILE A 78 18.92 -13.27 -6.69
N LEU A 79 18.19 -14.17 -6.04
CA LEU A 79 16.75 -14.04 -5.83
C LEU A 79 16.44 -13.31 -4.52
N ALA A 80 15.93 -12.10 -4.61
CA ALA A 80 15.59 -11.24 -3.46
C ALA A 80 14.19 -10.61 -3.59
N ALA A 81 13.20 -11.39 -4.03
CA ALA A 81 11.83 -10.91 -4.29
C ALA A 81 11.04 -10.51 -3.03
N GLY A 82 11.56 -10.79 -1.83
CA GLY A 82 10.94 -10.44 -0.57
C GLY A 82 9.80 -11.39 -0.16
N ALA A 83 8.80 -10.85 0.54
CA ALA A 83 7.66 -11.60 1.06
C ALA A 83 6.36 -10.80 0.91
N GLN A 84 5.22 -11.49 0.93
CA GLN A 84 3.89 -10.91 0.88
C GLN A 84 3.18 -11.04 2.24
N GLU A 85 2.34 -10.06 2.56
CA GLU A 85 1.47 -10.11 3.74
C GLU A 85 0.38 -11.17 3.57
N PHE A 86 0.09 -11.92 4.64
CA PHE A 86 -1.00 -12.88 4.67
C PHE A 86 -2.36 -12.19 4.44
N ASP A 87 -3.24 -12.82 3.66
CA ASP A 87 -4.59 -12.33 3.43
C ASP A 87 -5.52 -12.70 4.60
N ALA A 88 -5.70 -11.76 5.53
CA ALA A 88 -6.52 -11.96 6.71
C ALA A 88 -8.02 -12.20 6.41
N ARG A 89 -8.48 -12.04 5.15
CA ARG A 89 -9.86 -12.43 4.75
C ARG A 89 -10.10 -13.93 4.90
N LEU A 90 -9.03 -14.72 4.86
CA LEU A 90 -9.09 -16.17 5.07
C LEU A 90 -9.38 -16.54 6.55
N LYS A 91 -9.26 -15.58 7.47
CA LYS A 91 -9.60 -15.72 8.90
C LYS A 91 -10.88 -14.94 9.18
N GLY A 92 -11.98 -15.49 8.69
CA GLY A 92 -13.31 -14.86 8.72
C GLY A 92 -13.77 -14.45 10.12
N GLU A 93 -13.33 -15.18 11.16
CA GLU A 93 -13.60 -14.89 12.57
C GLU A 93 -13.11 -13.51 13.03
N TYR A 94 -12.11 -12.92 12.35
CA TYR A 94 -11.60 -11.59 12.65
C TYR A 94 -12.30 -10.48 11.87
N GLY A 95 -13.11 -10.80 10.85
CA GLY A 95 -13.90 -9.82 10.11
C GLY A 95 -13.08 -8.78 9.33
N TYR A 96 -11.85 -9.11 8.93
CA TYR A 96 -11.04 -8.24 8.08
C TYR A 96 -11.76 -7.94 6.75
N LYS A 97 -11.85 -6.66 6.38
CA LYS A 97 -12.66 -6.12 5.26
C LYS A 97 -14.19 -6.24 5.41
N LEU A 98 -14.69 -6.88 6.46
CA LEU A 98 -16.11 -6.80 6.84
C LEU A 98 -16.35 -5.63 7.81
N PHE A 99 -15.49 -5.50 8.82
CA PHE A 99 -15.54 -4.40 9.78
C PHE A 99 -14.52 -3.31 9.39
N PRO A 100 -14.94 -2.05 9.20
CA PRO A 100 -14.03 -0.99 8.75
C PRO A 100 -12.83 -0.76 9.67
N ASN A 101 -13.00 -0.99 10.98
CA ASN A 101 -11.97 -0.76 11.99
C ASN A 101 -11.05 -1.96 12.22
N VAL A 102 -11.26 -3.08 11.51
CA VAL A 102 -10.32 -4.20 11.49
C VAL A 102 -9.35 -3.99 10.33
N VAL A 103 -8.10 -3.66 10.67
CA VAL A 103 -7.04 -3.37 9.71
C VAL A 103 -5.87 -4.34 9.86
N SER A 104 -5.12 -4.55 8.79
CA SER A 104 -3.92 -5.37 8.80
C SER A 104 -2.74 -4.66 9.46
N SER A 105 -1.71 -5.41 9.84
CA SER A 105 -0.49 -4.83 10.42
C SER A 105 0.21 -3.85 9.47
N MET A 106 0.20 -4.12 8.16
CA MET A 106 0.80 -3.22 7.18
C MET A 106 -0.08 -1.99 6.90
N GLU A 107 -1.40 -2.12 6.93
CA GLU A 107 -2.31 -0.97 6.85
C GLU A 107 -2.07 -0.03 8.04
N TYR A 108 -1.96 -0.59 9.25
CA TYR A 108 -1.65 0.16 10.46
C TYR A 108 -0.29 0.87 10.36
N GLU A 109 0.73 0.20 9.83
CA GLU A 109 2.04 0.82 9.57
C GLU A 109 1.93 1.99 8.59
N ARG A 110 1.08 1.90 7.56
CA ARG A 110 0.83 3.02 6.65
C ARG A 110 0.15 4.19 7.38
N MET A 111 -0.77 3.95 8.31
CA MET A 111 -1.38 5.00 9.13
C MET A 111 -0.36 5.72 10.03
N LEU A 112 0.54 4.96 10.66
CA LEU A 112 1.61 5.50 11.52
C LEU A 112 2.70 6.25 10.74
N SER A 113 2.83 5.99 9.43
CA SER A 113 3.85 6.62 8.60
C SER A 113 3.57 8.13 8.43
N ALA A 114 4.56 8.98 8.65
CA ALA A 114 4.48 10.43 8.38
C ALA A 114 4.15 10.75 6.92
N SER A 115 4.68 9.95 5.97
CA SER A 115 4.33 10.01 4.53
C SER A 115 3.09 9.16 4.18
N GLY A 116 2.37 8.70 5.19
CA GLY A 116 1.17 7.88 5.08
C GLY A 116 -0.08 8.67 4.76
N PRO A 117 -1.22 7.98 4.57
CA PRO A 117 -2.48 8.61 4.18
C PRO A 117 -3.06 9.52 5.26
N SER A 118 -2.69 9.30 6.53
CA SER A 118 -3.14 10.07 7.69
C SER A 118 -2.03 10.91 8.32
N GLY A 119 -0.89 11.06 7.63
CA GLY A 119 0.21 11.91 8.10
C GLY A 119 0.87 11.47 9.42
N GLY A 120 0.73 10.20 9.80
CA GLY A 120 1.21 9.66 11.07
C GLY A 120 0.16 9.62 12.19
N HIS A 121 -1.05 10.15 11.96
CA HIS A 121 -2.13 10.11 12.93
C HIS A 121 -2.99 8.85 12.74
N VAL A 122 -3.15 8.04 13.78
CA VAL A 122 -3.99 6.83 13.71
C VAL A 122 -5.44 7.24 13.86
N THR A 123 -6.25 6.96 12.84
CA THR A 123 -7.69 7.21 12.85
C THR A 123 -8.47 5.96 12.49
N ARG A 124 -9.67 5.83 13.04
CA ARG A 124 -10.59 4.73 12.73
C ARG A 124 -11.13 4.89 11.31
N PRO A 125 -10.98 3.89 10.42
CA PRO A 125 -11.50 4.00 9.06
C PRO A 125 -13.03 4.21 8.97
N SER A 126 -13.80 3.80 9.99
CA SER A 126 -15.26 3.97 9.98
C SER A 126 -15.71 5.43 10.06
N ASP A 127 -15.01 6.26 10.83
CA ASP A 127 -15.51 7.60 11.20
C ASP A 127 -14.42 8.67 11.34
N GLY A 128 -13.16 8.33 11.07
CA GLY A 128 -12.03 9.25 11.07
C GLY A 128 -11.59 9.74 12.45
N LYS A 129 -12.21 9.24 13.54
CA LYS A 129 -11.85 9.65 14.91
C LYS A 129 -10.63 8.86 15.41
N GLU A 130 -9.93 9.42 16.39
CA GLU A 130 -8.85 8.71 17.08
C GLU A 130 -9.43 7.54 17.90
N PRO A 131 -8.79 6.36 17.85
CA PRO A 131 -9.18 5.25 18.71
C PRO A 131 -8.69 5.46 20.15
N GLU A 132 -9.56 5.25 21.14
CA GLU A 132 -9.21 5.26 22.57
C GLU A 132 -8.73 3.91 23.11
N LYS A 133 -8.98 2.83 22.36
CA LYS A 133 -8.60 1.47 22.73
C LYS A 133 -8.26 0.70 21.47
N ILE A 134 -7.13 0.01 21.49
CA ILE A 134 -6.62 -0.77 20.36
C ILE A 134 -6.26 -2.17 20.84
N ALA A 135 -6.66 -3.17 20.06
CA ALA A 135 -6.25 -4.56 20.25
C ALA A 135 -5.40 -5.00 19.07
N ILE A 136 -4.28 -5.68 19.35
CA ILE A 136 -3.41 -6.27 18.33
C ILE A 136 -3.47 -7.79 18.48
N ILE A 137 -3.98 -8.46 17.46
CA ILE A 137 -4.10 -9.93 17.43
C ILE A 137 -2.83 -10.50 16.80
N GLN A 138 -2.12 -11.35 17.55
CA GLN A 138 -0.89 -12.00 17.08
C GLN A 138 -1.19 -13.22 16.22
N CYS A 139 -0.19 -13.65 15.45
CA CYS A 139 -0.19 -14.91 14.71
C CYS A 139 -1.35 -15.08 13.70
N VAL A 140 -1.95 -13.99 13.21
CA VAL A 140 -2.97 -14.07 12.16
C VAL A 140 -2.35 -14.62 10.88
N GLY A 141 -2.69 -15.86 10.52
CA GLY A 141 -2.13 -16.56 9.37
C GLY A 141 -0.74 -17.16 9.57
N SER A 142 -0.27 -17.31 10.82
CA SER A 142 1.01 -17.96 11.16
C SER A 142 0.83 -18.82 12.40
N ARG A 143 1.63 -19.88 12.55
CA ARG A 143 1.42 -20.90 13.58
C ARG A 143 -0.02 -21.43 13.58
N ASP A 144 -0.60 -21.54 12.38
CA ASP A 144 -1.99 -21.89 12.15
C ASP A 144 -2.07 -22.97 11.08
N VAL A 145 -2.31 -24.20 11.53
CA VAL A 145 -2.49 -25.39 10.67
C VAL A 145 -3.69 -25.21 9.74
N GLY A 146 -4.77 -24.55 10.20
CA GLY A 146 -5.97 -24.33 9.40
C GLY A 146 -5.74 -23.43 8.18
N SER A 147 -4.71 -22.59 8.24
CA SER A 147 -4.27 -21.73 7.12
C SER A 147 -3.14 -22.34 6.29
N GLY A 148 -2.68 -23.57 6.60
CA GLY A 148 -1.50 -24.19 6.00
C GLY A 148 -0.17 -23.54 6.38
N ASN A 149 -0.16 -22.67 7.39
CA ASN A 149 0.99 -21.85 7.79
C ASN A 149 1.43 -22.20 9.21
N GLU A 150 2.09 -23.33 9.38
CA GLU A 150 2.54 -23.83 10.69
C GLU A 150 3.76 -23.09 11.25
N HIS A 151 4.44 -22.31 10.40
CA HIS A 151 5.65 -21.58 10.75
C HIS A 151 5.35 -20.27 11.50
N CYS A 152 6.36 -19.75 12.19
CA CYS A 152 6.35 -18.40 12.77
C CYS A 152 6.81 -17.38 11.72
N SER A 153 6.08 -16.28 11.55
CA SER A 153 6.48 -15.16 10.67
C SER A 153 7.66 -14.33 11.20
N ALA A 154 8.21 -14.67 12.38
CA ALA A 154 9.37 -14.09 13.07
C ALA A 154 9.29 -12.59 13.45
N VAL A 155 8.64 -11.74 12.65
CA VAL A 155 8.67 -10.28 12.79
C VAL A 155 7.40 -9.69 13.40
N CYS A 156 6.28 -10.43 13.43
CA CYS A 156 4.98 -9.89 13.83
C CYS A 156 4.99 -9.37 15.28
N CYS A 157 5.57 -10.12 16.22
CA CYS A 157 5.63 -9.70 17.63
C CYS A 157 6.36 -8.37 17.81
N MET A 158 7.53 -8.22 17.19
CA MET A 158 8.33 -6.98 17.29
C MET A 158 7.70 -5.82 16.53
N LYS A 159 7.08 -6.07 15.37
CA LYS A 159 6.29 -5.06 14.66
C LYS A 159 5.13 -4.55 15.53
N SER A 160 4.45 -5.42 16.24
CA SER A 160 3.37 -5.04 17.15
C SER A 160 3.85 -4.27 18.36
N ALA A 161 4.98 -4.67 18.98
CA ALA A 161 5.58 -3.91 20.06
C ALA A 161 5.97 -2.49 19.61
N LYS A 162 6.62 -2.39 18.44
CA LYS A 162 6.95 -1.11 17.79
C LYS A 162 5.70 -0.27 17.52
N ALA A 163 4.67 -0.88 16.95
CA ALA A 163 3.40 -0.20 16.70
C ALA A 163 2.78 0.33 18.00
N ALA A 164 2.71 -0.49 19.05
CA ALA A 164 2.15 -0.08 20.34
C ALA A 164 2.91 1.10 20.98
N ILE A 165 4.25 1.09 20.93
CA ILE A 165 5.08 2.19 21.43
C ILE A 165 4.78 3.49 20.68
N ILE A 166 4.87 3.45 19.34
CA ILE A 166 4.65 4.65 18.51
C ILE A 166 3.22 5.16 18.68
N THR A 167 2.24 4.26 18.77
CA THR A 167 0.85 4.65 19.00
C THR A 167 0.70 5.39 20.32
N ARG A 168 1.34 4.94 21.42
CA ARG A 168 1.27 5.63 22.71
C ARG A 168 1.99 6.99 22.69
N GLU A 169 3.04 7.14 21.89
CA GLU A 169 3.70 8.44 21.68
C GLU A 169 2.81 9.45 20.95
N HIS A 170 2.04 9.00 19.95
CA HIS A 170 1.18 9.88 19.15
C HIS A 170 -0.24 10.03 19.70
N LEU A 171 -0.71 9.04 20.46
CA LEU A 171 -2.03 8.98 21.11
C LEU A 171 -1.86 8.58 22.59
N PRO A 172 -1.47 9.51 23.48
CA PRO A 172 -1.22 9.20 24.90
C PRO A 172 -2.41 8.62 25.65
N ASN A 173 -3.62 8.90 25.17
CA ASN A 173 -4.89 8.49 25.78
C ASN A 173 -5.46 7.17 25.21
N ALA A 174 -4.78 6.56 24.23
CA ALA A 174 -5.20 5.32 23.56
C ALA A 174 -4.66 4.04 24.23
#